data_AF-A0A9Q3GQJ6-F1
#
_entry.id   AF-A0A9Q3GQJ6-F1
#
_cell.length_a   1.000
_cell.length_b   1.000
_cell.length_c   1.000
_cell.angle_alpha   90.00
_cell.angle_beta   90.00
_cell.angle_gamma   90.00
#
_symmetry.space_group_name_H-M   'P 1'
#
loop_
_entity.id
_entity.type
_entity.pdbx_description
1 polymer ?
#
loop_
_entity_poly.entity_id
_entity_poly.type
_entity_poly.pdbx_seq_one_letter_code
_entity_poly.pdbx_strand_id
1 'polypeptide(L)'
;MKEIHGRRNWPWWKSQIIQNFSNGPWIWQKTISFENDKYYVDKDPYEWCLRQSKRLKAIDPKMNIQMSNHKLLTQMPGELEHAVKCRCNHNCTLDDISNTLQDIRKRTNIGKCSPYKSSGFKEKQPFRVELKD
;
A
#
# COMPACT_ATOMS: atom_id res chain seq x y z
N MET A 1 -25.25 43.25 1.86
CA MET A 1 -25.60 41.81 1.86
C MET A 1 -24.37 41.03 2.25
N LYS A 2 -24.29 40.49 3.48
CA LYS A 2 -23.18 39.63 3.90
C LYS A 2 -23.54 38.20 3.52
N GLU A 3 -22.79 37.63 2.59
CA GLU A 3 -23.04 36.30 2.05
C GLU A 3 -23.02 35.24 3.15
N ILE A 4 -23.95 34.29 3.02
CA ILE A 4 -24.36 33.30 4.01
C ILE A 4 -23.33 32.16 4.05
N HIS A 5 -22.09 32.45 4.44
CA HIS A 5 -21.05 31.42 4.58
C HIS A 5 -21.30 30.47 5.78
N GLY A 6 -22.34 30.73 6.59
CA GLY A 6 -22.57 30.06 7.87
C GLY A 6 -23.39 28.77 7.87
N ARG A 7 -23.90 28.25 6.74
CA ARG A 7 -24.71 27.01 6.72
C ARG A 7 -24.36 26.03 5.59
N ARG A 8 -23.07 25.80 5.34
CA ARG A 8 -22.66 24.68 4.48
C ARG A 8 -22.55 23.41 5.33
N ASN A 9 -23.16 22.32 4.89
CA ASN A 9 -23.07 21.03 5.58
C ASN A 9 -21.68 20.39 5.41
N TRP A 10 -21.34 19.44 6.29
CA TRP A 10 -20.03 18.77 6.26
C TRP A 10 -19.68 18.10 4.92
N PRO A 11 -20.61 17.39 4.23
CA PRO A 11 -20.33 16.84 2.91
C PRO A 11 -19.86 17.88 1.89
N TRP A 12 -20.44 19.08 1.89
CA TRP A 12 -20.01 20.16 1.02
C TRP A 12 -18.59 20.63 1.33
N TRP A 13 -18.28 20.88 2.62
CA TRP A 13 -16.93 21.26 3.03
C TRP A 13 -15.89 20.19 2.68
N LYS A 14 -16.23 18.93 2.91
CA LYS A 14 -15.38 17.80 2.51
C LYS A 14 -15.11 17.80 1.01
N SER A 15 -16.12 18.05 0.17
CA SER A 15 -15.95 18.15 -1.27
C SER A 15 -15.03 19.30 -1.67
N GLN A 16 -15.16 20.47 -1.05
CA GLN A 16 -14.31 21.63 -1.35
C GLN A 16 -12.86 21.42 -0.91
N ILE A 17 -12.64 20.76 0.23
CA ILE A 17 -11.30 20.41 0.70
C ILE A 17 -10.65 19.43 -0.28
N ILE A 18 -11.37 18.38 -0.71
CA ILE A 18 -10.87 17.44 -1.71
C ILE A 18 -10.55 18.18 -3.01
N GLN A 19 -11.46 19.03 -3.49
CA GLN A 19 -11.26 19.76 -4.75
C GLN A 19 -10.02 20.67 -4.74
N ASN A 20 -9.78 21.38 -3.62
CA ASN A 20 -8.67 22.34 -3.55
C ASN A 20 -7.32 21.72 -3.14
N PHE A 21 -7.34 20.63 -2.37
CA PHE A 21 -6.12 20.06 -1.78
C PHE A 21 -5.77 18.66 -2.30
N SER A 22 -6.67 17.93 -2.96
CA SER A 22 -6.36 16.69 -3.66
C SER A 22 -5.89 16.97 -5.09
N ASN A 23 -4.86 17.79 -5.21
CA ASN A 23 -4.23 18.09 -6.50
C ASN A 23 -3.41 16.89 -7.01
N GLY A 24 -3.20 16.83 -8.34
CA GLY A 24 -2.44 15.75 -8.98
C GLY A 24 -1.07 15.45 -8.32
N PRO A 25 -0.26 16.48 -7.97
CA PRO A 25 1.00 16.27 -7.25
C PRO A 25 0.85 15.59 -5.89
N TRP A 26 -0.17 15.94 -5.09
CA TRP A 26 -0.42 15.30 -3.81
C TRP A 26 -0.83 13.84 -3.98
N ILE A 27 -1.70 13.54 -4.95
CA ILE A 27 -2.10 12.16 -5.25
C ILE A 27 -0.87 11.35 -5.67
N TRP A 28 -0.02 11.91 -6.53
CA TRP A 28 1.23 11.28 -6.95
C TRP A 28 2.16 10.99 -5.76
N GLN A 29 2.35 11.95 -4.84
CA GLN A 29 3.12 11.72 -3.62
C GLN A 29 2.52 10.60 -2.74
N LYS A 30 1.19 10.50 -2.64
CA LYS A 30 0.52 9.41 -1.91
C LYS A 30 0.72 8.06 -2.61
N THR A 31 0.67 8.02 -3.93
CA THR A 31 0.94 6.82 -4.73
C THR A 31 2.37 6.34 -4.50
N ILE A 32 3.36 7.22 -4.58
CA ILE A 32 4.76 6.87 -4.28
C ILE A 32 4.92 6.39 -2.83
N SER A 33 4.27 7.06 -1.88
CA SER A 33 4.31 6.64 -0.47
C SER A 33 3.69 5.25 -0.25
N PHE A 34 2.68 4.90 -1.06
CA PHE A 34 2.07 3.57 -1.05
C PHE A 34 3.02 2.53 -1.62
N GLU A 35 3.57 2.77 -2.82
CA GLU A 35 4.46 1.85 -3.55
C GLU A 35 5.80 1.58 -2.85
N ASN A 36 6.34 2.58 -2.13
CA ASN A 36 7.60 2.45 -1.42
C ASN A 36 7.48 1.71 -0.08
N ASP A 37 6.28 1.66 0.52
CA ASP A 37 6.07 1.09 1.86
C ASP A 37 5.62 -0.37 1.80
N LYS A 38 6.51 -1.21 1.25
CA LYS A 38 6.33 -2.66 1.19
C LYS A 38 6.17 -3.27 2.58
N TYR A 39 5.40 -4.35 2.66
CA TYR A 39 5.25 -5.10 3.90
C TYR A 39 6.43 -6.04 4.12
N TYR A 40 6.87 -6.10 5.37
CA TYR A 40 7.88 -7.04 5.87
C TYR A 40 7.38 -7.61 7.20
N VAL A 41 7.77 -8.84 7.51
CA VAL A 41 7.18 -9.65 8.62
C VAL A 41 7.53 -9.09 10.02
N ASP A 42 8.52 -8.23 10.11
CA ASP A 42 8.91 -7.46 11.29
C ASP A 42 7.90 -6.36 11.67
N LYS A 43 7.17 -5.81 10.69
CA LYS A 43 6.15 -4.77 10.92
C LYS A 43 4.91 -5.34 11.61
N ASP A 44 4.20 -4.48 12.36
CA ASP A 44 2.87 -4.84 12.86
C ASP A 44 1.87 -4.95 11.68
N PRO A 45 1.21 -6.11 11.49
CA PRO A 45 0.30 -6.31 10.37
C PRO A 45 -0.89 -5.36 10.37
N TYR A 46 -1.48 -5.09 11.54
CA TYR A 46 -2.69 -4.27 11.67
C TYR A 46 -2.39 -2.81 11.33
N GLU A 47 -1.36 -2.25 11.96
CA GLU A 47 -0.94 -0.89 11.73
C GLU A 47 -0.54 -0.65 10.27
N TRP A 48 0.19 -1.61 9.67
CA TRP A 48 0.56 -1.50 8.27
C TRP A 48 -0.67 -1.56 7.34
N CYS A 49 -1.56 -2.55 7.52
CA CYS A 49 -2.79 -2.68 6.74
C CYS A 49 -3.67 -1.43 6.84
N LEU A 50 -3.86 -0.90 8.06
CA LEU A 50 -4.65 0.31 8.29
C LEU A 50 -4.06 1.53 7.59
N ARG A 51 -2.73 1.71 7.69
CA ARG A 51 -2.03 2.82 7.04
C ARG A 51 -2.12 2.75 5.52
N GLN A 52 -1.95 1.57 4.92
CA GLN A 52 -2.09 1.41 3.47
C GLN A 52 -3.53 1.58 3.00
N SER A 53 -4.51 1.07 3.75
CA SER A 53 -5.92 1.27 3.45
C SER A 53 -6.29 2.77 3.43
N LYS A 54 -5.78 3.55 4.39
CA LYS A 54 -5.96 5.02 4.41
C LYS A 54 -5.34 5.69 3.20
N ARG A 55 -4.16 5.26 2.74
CA ARG A 55 -3.51 5.79 1.53
C ARG A 55 -4.29 5.45 0.26
N LEU A 56 -4.78 4.22 0.12
CA LEU A 56 -5.59 3.81 -1.01
C LEU A 56 -6.90 4.62 -1.08
N LYS A 57 -7.60 4.79 0.05
CA LYS A 57 -8.79 5.66 0.14
C LYS A 57 -8.50 7.13 -0.18
N ALA A 58 -7.29 7.59 0.08
CA ALA A 58 -6.86 8.95 -0.23
C ALA A 58 -6.55 9.13 -1.73
N ILE A 59 -5.96 8.13 -2.38
CA ILE A 59 -5.65 8.12 -3.82
C ILE A 59 -6.93 7.97 -4.64
N ASP A 60 -7.79 7.02 -4.25
CA ASP A 60 -9.06 6.75 -4.91
C ASP A 60 -10.16 6.45 -3.88
N PRO A 61 -10.98 7.45 -3.54
CA PRO A 61 -12.07 7.28 -2.58
C PRO A 61 -13.18 6.33 -3.02
N LYS A 62 -13.29 6.02 -4.32
CA LYS A 62 -14.35 5.17 -4.89
C LYS A 62 -13.87 3.75 -5.17
N MET A 63 -12.66 3.42 -4.74
CA MET A 63 -12.07 2.09 -4.93
C MET A 63 -12.89 1.00 -4.24
N ASN A 64 -13.25 -0.04 -5.01
CA ASN A 64 -13.89 -1.23 -4.45
C ASN A 64 -12.94 -1.97 -3.50
N ILE A 65 -13.50 -2.64 -2.49
CA ILE A 65 -12.78 -3.45 -1.49
C ILE A 65 -11.88 -4.48 -2.18
N GLN A 66 -12.37 -5.17 -3.21
CA GLN A 66 -11.58 -6.17 -3.95
C GLN A 66 -10.33 -5.55 -4.61
N MET A 67 -10.48 -4.38 -5.24
CA MET A 67 -9.37 -3.68 -5.86
C MET A 67 -8.37 -3.17 -4.82
N SER A 68 -8.87 -2.66 -3.69
CA SER A 68 -8.06 -2.23 -2.56
C SER A 68 -7.25 -3.39 -1.99
N ASN A 69 -7.87 -4.55 -1.79
CA ASN A 69 -7.20 -5.77 -1.32
C ASN A 69 -6.16 -6.25 -2.32
N HIS A 70 -6.48 -6.26 -3.62
CA HIS A 70 -5.53 -6.63 -4.66
C HIS A 70 -4.29 -5.73 -4.60
N LYS A 71 -4.48 -4.41 -4.56
CA LYS A 71 -3.36 -3.46 -4.44
C LYS A 71 -2.59 -3.63 -3.13
N LEU A 72 -3.26 -3.91 -2.03
CA LEU A 72 -2.60 -4.15 -0.74
C LEU A 72 -1.69 -5.39 -0.80
N LEU A 73 -2.18 -6.47 -1.43
CA LEU A 73 -1.44 -7.71 -1.60
C LEU A 73 -0.21 -7.54 -2.50
N THR A 74 -0.28 -6.72 -3.55
CA THR A 74 0.90 -6.45 -4.40
C THR A 74 2.03 -5.71 -3.68
N GLN A 75 1.78 -5.12 -2.50
CA GLN A 75 2.82 -4.53 -1.66
C GLN A 75 3.54 -5.54 -0.77
N MET A 76 3.18 -6.82 -0.85
CA MET A 76 3.82 -7.91 -0.11
C MET A 76 4.82 -8.65 -1.00
N PRO A 77 5.85 -9.31 -0.42
CA PRO A 77 6.70 -10.25 -1.15
C PRO A 77 5.86 -11.41 -1.70
N GLY A 78 6.17 -11.92 -2.91
CA GLY A 78 5.33 -12.89 -3.61
C GLY A 78 5.00 -14.18 -2.83
N GLU A 79 5.91 -14.69 -2.01
CA GLU A 79 5.64 -15.85 -1.14
C GLU A 79 4.56 -15.53 -0.10
N LEU A 80 4.63 -14.33 0.49
CA LEU A 80 3.68 -13.87 1.49
C LEU A 80 2.33 -13.53 0.86
N GLU A 81 2.36 -12.85 -0.29
CA GLU A 81 1.18 -12.56 -1.09
C GLU A 81 0.39 -13.83 -1.40
N HIS A 82 1.09 -14.87 -1.89
CA HIS A 82 0.49 -16.17 -2.18
C HIS A 82 -0.06 -16.83 -0.90
N ALA A 83 0.71 -16.81 0.18
CA ALA A 83 0.30 -17.38 1.47
C ALA A 83 -0.99 -16.73 2.02
N VAL A 84 -1.13 -15.40 1.87
CA VAL A 84 -2.35 -14.69 2.28
C VAL A 84 -3.50 -15.04 1.34
N LYS A 85 -3.29 -15.04 0.02
CA LYS A 85 -4.31 -15.42 -0.97
C LYS A 85 -4.87 -16.83 -0.76
N CYS A 86 -4.04 -17.79 -0.34
CA CYS A 86 -4.50 -19.14 -0.03
C CYS A 86 -5.36 -19.24 1.24
N ARG A 87 -5.27 -18.25 2.15
CA ARG A 87 -5.97 -18.24 3.45
C ARG A 87 -7.16 -17.27 3.48
N CYS A 88 -7.19 -16.29 2.59
CA CYS A 88 -8.23 -15.27 2.50
C CYS A 88 -9.11 -15.45 1.25
N ASN A 89 -10.42 -15.33 1.41
CA ASN A 89 -11.36 -15.29 0.28
C ASN A 89 -11.26 -13.96 -0.50
N HIS A 90 -11.78 -13.94 -1.73
CA HIS A 90 -11.74 -12.73 -2.59
C HIS A 90 -12.45 -11.51 -2.00
N ASN A 91 -13.40 -11.73 -1.07
CA ASN A 91 -14.16 -10.69 -0.38
C ASN A 91 -13.69 -10.47 1.08
N CYS A 92 -12.46 -10.86 1.40
CA CYS A 92 -11.88 -10.66 2.73
C CYS A 92 -11.90 -9.17 3.13
N THR A 93 -12.18 -8.92 4.41
CA THR A 93 -12.05 -7.59 4.99
C THR A 93 -10.60 -7.27 5.31
N LEU A 94 -10.31 -6.01 5.61
CA LEU A 94 -8.96 -5.59 6.04
C LEU A 94 -8.53 -6.35 7.31
N ASP A 95 -9.47 -6.59 8.23
CA ASP A 95 -9.23 -7.32 9.47
C ASP A 95 -8.90 -8.79 9.20
N ASP A 96 -9.56 -9.42 8.23
CA ASP A 96 -9.25 -10.80 7.82
C ASP A 96 -7.81 -10.92 7.29
N ILE A 97 -7.39 -9.96 6.46
CA ILE A 97 -6.02 -9.90 5.94
C ILE A 97 -5.03 -9.67 7.08
N SER A 98 -5.32 -8.74 7.99
CA SER A 98 -4.47 -8.43 9.14
C SER A 98 -4.29 -9.64 10.07
N ASN A 99 -5.40 -10.31 10.42
CA ASN A 99 -5.39 -11.51 11.25
C ASN A 99 -4.60 -12.64 10.58
N THR A 100 -4.77 -12.82 9.27
CA THR A 100 -4.02 -13.81 8.48
C THR A 100 -2.53 -13.52 8.49
N LEU A 101 -2.12 -12.26 8.30
CA LEU A 101 -0.72 -11.85 8.37
C LEU A 101 -0.14 -12.05 9.78
N GLN A 102 -0.92 -11.75 10.81
CA GLN A 102 -0.51 -11.98 12.19
C GLN A 102 -0.30 -13.47 12.47
N ASP A 103 -1.16 -14.32 11.90
CA ASP A 103 -1.04 -15.77 12.01
C ASP A 103 0.20 -16.30 11.29
N ILE A 104 0.42 -15.87 10.05
CA ILE A 104 1.61 -16.23 9.26
C ILE A 104 2.89 -15.81 9.99
N ARG A 105 2.92 -14.59 10.56
CA ARG A 105 4.05 -14.08 11.35
C ARG A 105 4.35 -14.97 12.56
N LYS A 106 3.32 -15.44 13.27
CA LYS A 106 3.44 -16.25 14.49
C LYS A 106 3.79 -17.71 14.19
N ARG A 107 3.14 -18.32 13.20
CA ARG A 107 3.16 -19.77 12.96
C ARG A 107 4.13 -20.21 11.86
N THR A 108 4.66 -19.28 11.06
CA THR A 108 5.51 -19.61 9.91
C THR A 108 6.78 -18.75 9.84
N ASN A 109 7.72 -19.17 9.01
CA ASN A 109 8.91 -18.39 8.65
C ASN A 109 8.80 -17.75 7.24
N ILE A 110 7.60 -17.75 6.64
CA ILE A 110 7.35 -17.16 5.33
C ILE A 110 7.62 -15.65 5.41
N GLY A 111 8.38 -15.12 4.45
CA GLY A 111 8.69 -13.68 4.37
C GLY A 111 9.68 -13.16 5.42
N LYS A 112 10.19 -14.01 6.34
CA LYS A 112 11.34 -13.65 7.17
C LYS A 112 12.59 -13.74 6.29
N CYS A 113 13.27 -12.61 6.06
CA CYS A 113 14.60 -12.64 5.47
C CYS A 113 15.50 -13.47 6.39
N SER A 114 15.86 -14.68 5.96
CA SER A 114 16.93 -15.43 6.60
C SER A 114 18.20 -14.57 6.52
N PRO A 115 18.96 -14.42 7.61
CA PRO A 115 20.21 -13.64 7.61
C PRO A 115 21.24 -14.16 6.58
N TYR A 116 21.03 -15.34 5.98
CA TYR A 116 21.91 -15.95 4.99
C TYR A 116 21.53 -15.71 3.51
N LYS A 117 20.43 -14.99 3.20
CA LYS A 117 19.98 -14.78 1.80
C LYS A 117 20.21 -13.37 1.25
N SER A 118 21.26 -12.66 1.71
CA SER A 118 21.62 -11.33 1.19
C SER A 118 22.68 -11.33 0.08
N SER A 119 22.99 -12.47 -0.55
CA SER A 119 23.91 -12.55 -1.69
C SER A 119 23.15 -12.92 -2.97
N GLY A 120 22.67 -11.94 -3.74
CA GLY A 120 21.97 -12.27 -4.98
C GLY A 120 21.56 -11.15 -5.93
N PHE A 121 21.57 -9.88 -5.52
CA PHE A 121 21.42 -8.80 -6.50
C PHE A 121 22.81 -8.46 -7.05
N LYS A 122 23.22 -9.15 -8.12
CA LYS A 122 24.31 -8.65 -8.98
C LYS A 122 23.80 -7.38 -9.64
N GLU A 123 24.27 -6.25 -9.14
CA GLU A 123 24.22 -4.97 -9.83
C GLU A 123 24.79 -5.18 -11.24
N LYS A 124 23.94 -5.04 -12.27
CA LYS A 124 24.42 -5.08 -13.65
C LYS A 124 25.25 -3.82 -13.87
N GLN A 125 26.57 -3.99 -13.90
CA GLN A 125 27.51 -2.96 -14.33
C GLN A 125 27.02 -2.38 -15.68
N PRO A 126 26.93 -1.05 -15.84
CA PRO A 126 26.57 -0.47 -17.12
C PRO A 126 27.65 -0.81 -18.17
N PHE A 127 27.19 -1.22 -19.35
CA PHE A 127 28.05 -1.53 -20.49
C PHE A 127 28.90 -0.29 -20.84
N ARG A 128 30.22 -0.40 -20.68
CA ARG A 128 31.15 0.61 -21.19
C ARG A 128 31.35 0.34 -22.67
N VAL A 129 30.79 1.19 -23.53
CA VAL A 129 31.12 1.20 -24.96
C VAL A 129 32.48 1.86 -25.09
N GLU A 130 33.51 1.08 -25.40
CA GLU A 130 34.79 1.65 -25.79
C GLU A 130 34.70 2.07 -27.26
N LEU A 131 34.74 3.39 -27.49
CA LEU A 131 34.99 3.97 -28.80
C LEU A 131 36.44 3.63 -29.17
N LYS A 132 36.62 2.89 -30.26
CA LYS A 132 37.93 2.72 -30.88
C LYS A 132 38.19 3.94 -31.76
N ASP A 133 39.30 4.63 -31.48
CA ASP A 133 39.90 5.64 -32.36
C ASP A 133 40.37 5.01 -33.68
#